data_AF-A0A959C6S4-F1
#
_entry.id   AF-A0A959C6S4-F1
#
_cell.length_a   1.000
_cell.length_b   1.000
_cell.length_c   1.000
_cell.angle_alpha   90.00
_cell.angle_beta   90.00
_cell.angle_gamma   90.00
#
_symmetry.space_group_name_H-M   'P 1'
#
loop_
_entity.id
_entity.type
_entity.pdbx_description
1 polymer ?
#
loop_
_entity_poly.entity_id
_entity_poly.type
_entity_poly.pdbx_seq_one_letter_code
_entity_poly.pdbx_strand_id
1 'polypeptide(L)'
;ARAMVRICKEESFHQRQGFEILLTLSKGSPEQKAMAQDAIDRWYWPAVMMFGPSDGDSVHSAQSMNWKIKRFSNDELRQRFVDMIAEQIKVLGLTVPDPDLKWNAERGHYDFGPIDWDEFWNVVKGNGPCNKQRLETRVKAHEDGAWVREAALAYAEKKRRREAENHRQVDAA
;
A
#
# COMPACT_ATOMS: atom_id res chain seq x y z
N ALA A 1 -9.55 -13.71 4.17
CA ALA A 1 -10.41 -12.87 5.06
C ALA A 1 -9.77 -12.57 6.42
N ARG A 2 -9.55 -13.55 7.32
CA ARG A 2 -9.10 -13.29 8.71
C ARG A 2 -7.80 -12.48 8.84
N ALA A 3 -6.81 -12.71 7.98
CA ALA A 3 -5.57 -11.93 7.97
C ALA A 3 -5.83 -10.43 7.75
N MET A 4 -6.69 -10.08 6.78
CA MET A 4 -7.06 -8.69 6.51
C MET A 4 -7.81 -8.04 7.68
N VAL A 5 -8.66 -8.79 8.40
CA VAL A 5 -9.33 -8.26 9.61
C VAL A 5 -8.31 -7.79 10.65
N ARG A 6 -7.22 -8.54 10.83
CA ARG A 6 -6.14 -8.16 11.75
C ARG A 6 -5.34 -6.99 11.21
N ILE A 7 -4.90 -7.07 9.95
CA ILE A 7 -4.11 -6.02 9.31
C ILE A 7 -4.87 -4.68 9.32
N CYS A 8 -6.15 -4.65 8.94
CA CYS A 8 -6.95 -3.42 8.96
C CYS A 8 -7.14 -2.81 10.36
N LYS A 9 -7.17 -3.64 11.42
CA LYS A 9 -7.22 -3.13 12.80
C LYS A 9 -5.92 -2.42 13.20
N GLU A 10 -4.79 -2.96 12.77
CA GLU A 10 -3.47 -2.39 13.07
C GLU A 10 -3.17 -1.18 12.16
N GLU A 11 -3.42 -1.29 10.86
CA GLU A 11 -3.10 -0.24 9.87
C GLU A 11 -3.97 1.02 10.01
N SER A 12 -5.24 0.89 10.45
CA SER A 12 -6.10 2.07 10.64
C SER A 12 -5.59 3.00 11.73
N PHE A 13 -4.91 2.46 12.76
CA PHE A 13 -4.23 3.25 13.77
C PHE A 13 -3.06 4.04 13.17
N HIS A 14 -2.20 3.38 12.38
CA HIS A 14 -1.08 4.06 11.72
C HIS A 14 -1.54 5.12 10.72
N GLN A 15 -2.63 4.85 9.99
CA GLN A 15 -3.24 5.83 9.08
C GLN A 15 -3.69 7.08 9.84
N ARG A 16 -4.30 6.92 11.02
CA ARG A 16 -4.69 8.05 11.87
C ARG A 16 -3.48 8.88 12.30
N GLN A 17 -2.40 8.23 12.75
CA GLN A 17 -1.18 8.95 13.13
C GLN A 17 -0.58 9.70 11.94
N GLY A 18 -0.61 9.12 10.73
CA GLY A 18 -0.21 9.81 9.50
C GLY A 18 -1.02 11.07 9.23
N PHE A 19 -2.35 11.00 9.40
CA PHE A 19 -3.22 12.18 9.28
C PHE A 19 -2.91 13.24 10.34
N GLU A 20 -2.65 12.85 11.59
CA GLU A 20 -2.30 13.79 12.67
C GLU A 20 -1.00 14.56 12.38
N ILE A 21 -0.02 13.92 11.72
CA ILE A 21 1.19 14.60 11.26
C ILE A 21 0.84 15.68 10.24
N LEU A 22 0.04 15.37 9.22
CA LEU A 22 -0.40 16.35 8.22
C LEU A 22 -1.23 17.47 8.85
N LEU A 23 -2.09 17.16 9.81
CA LEU A 23 -2.89 18.13 10.55
C LEU A 23 -2.02 19.08 11.39
N THR A 24 -0.93 18.58 11.95
CA THR A 24 0.04 19.39 12.69
C THR A 24 0.76 20.35 11.74
N LEU A 25 1.22 19.86 10.59
CA LEU A 25 1.87 20.69 9.57
C LEU A 25 0.94 21.75 8.99
N SER A 26 -0.33 21.40 8.73
CA SER A 26 -1.29 22.33 8.12
C SER A 26 -1.70 23.49 9.04
N LYS A 27 -1.52 23.33 10.35
CA LYS A 27 -1.72 24.36 11.39
C LYS A 27 -0.42 25.06 11.81
N GLY A 28 0.71 24.68 11.21
CA GLY A 28 2.03 25.19 11.53
C GLY A 28 2.39 26.49 10.80
N SER A 29 3.69 26.70 10.60
CA SER A 29 4.22 27.84 9.83
C SER A 29 3.81 27.75 8.35
N PRO A 30 3.93 28.85 7.58
CA PRO A 30 3.72 28.82 6.13
C PRO A 30 4.55 27.76 5.41
N GLU A 31 5.79 27.54 5.83
CA GLU A 31 6.70 26.55 5.26
C GLU A 31 6.24 25.12 5.57
N GLN A 32 5.72 24.87 6.79
CA GLN A 32 5.14 23.57 7.15
C GLN A 32 3.88 23.27 6.36
N LYS A 33 3.01 24.29 6.18
CA LYS A 33 1.82 24.16 5.34
C LYS A 33 2.17 23.88 3.87
N ALA A 34 3.18 24.59 3.33
CA ALA A 34 3.67 24.37 1.97
C ALA A 34 4.27 22.97 1.80
N MET A 35 5.01 22.47 2.79
CA MET A 35 5.56 21.11 2.79
C MET A 35 4.46 20.05 2.76
N ALA A 36 3.37 20.24 3.52
CA ALA A 36 2.23 19.35 3.49
C ALA A 36 1.51 19.38 2.13
N GLN A 37 1.33 20.57 1.53
CA GLN A 37 0.73 20.72 0.21
C GLN A 37 1.55 20.02 -0.87
N ASP A 38 2.86 20.28 -0.93
CA ASP A 38 3.76 19.64 -1.90
C ASP A 38 3.75 18.10 -1.78
N ALA A 39 3.64 17.57 -0.56
CA ALA A 39 3.48 16.13 -0.36
C ALA A 39 2.16 15.60 -0.94
N ILE A 40 1.04 16.31 -0.75
CA ILE A 40 -0.26 15.94 -1.34
C ILE A 40 -0.18 16.01 -2.87
N ASP A 41 0.40 17.07 -3.41
CA ASP A 41 0.51 17.31 -4.85
C ASP A 41 1.23 16.15 -5.56
N ARG A 42 2.29 15.64 -4.95
CA ARG A 42 3.08 14.53 -5.50
C ARG A 42 2.44 13.15 -5.29
N TRP A 43 1.69 12.94 -4.20
CA TRP A 43 1.24 11.59 -3.81
C TRP A 43 -0.23 11.28 -4.09
N TYR A 44 -1.06 12.28 -4.39
CA TYR A 44 -2.49 12.08 -4.62
C TYR A 44 -2.77 11.09 -5.77
N TRP A 45 -2.30 11.40 -6.99
CA TRP A 45 -2.54 10.55 -8.16
C TRP A 45 -1.93 9.15 -8.02
N PRO A 46 -0.68 8.98 -7.54
CA PRO A 46 -0.16 7.66 -7.21
C PRO A 46 -1.02 6.86 -6.23
N ALA A 47 -1.63 7.51 -5.22
CA ALA A 47 -2.54 6.85 -4.28
C ALA A 47 -3.85 6.43 -4.96
N VAL A 48 -4.40 7.26 -5.85
CA VAL A 48 -5.58 6.93 -6.67
C VAL A 48 -5.30 5.76 -7.62
N MET A 49 -4.09 5.64 -8.14
CA MET A 49 -3.64 4.54 -9.00
C MET A 49 -3.48 3.20 -8.26
N MET A 50 -3.37 3.18 -6.92
CA MET A 50 -3.22 1.95 -6.14
C MET A 50 -4.40 0.98 -6.28
N PHE A 51 -5.57 1.48 -6.68
CA PHE A 51 -6.75 0.66 -6.92
C PHE A 51 -6.67 -0.14 -8.23
N GLY A 52 -5.62 0.04 -9.02
CA GLY A 52 -5.39 -0.68 -10.27
C GLY A 52 -6.03 0.00 -11.49
N PRO A 53 -6.02 -0.67 -12.66
CA PRO A 53 -6.59 -0.11 -13.89
C PRO A 53 -8.10 0.08 -13.80
N SER A 54 -8.66 0.80 -14.78
CA SER A 54 -10.11 0.90 -14.98
C SER A 54 -10.78 -0.48 -15.00
N ASP A 55 -12.06 -0.56 -14.66
CA ASP A 55 -12.78 -1.84 -14.71
C ASP A 55 -12.83 -2.42 -16.15
N GLY A 56 -12.82 -1.55 -17.17
CA GLY A 56 -12.80 -1.94 -18.59
C GLY A 56 -11.50 -2.60 -19.03
N ASP A 57 -10.37 -2.22 -18.42
CA ASP A 57 -9.03 -2.72 -18.76
C ASP A 57 -8.54 -3.81 -17.79
N SER A 58 -9.38 -4.21 -16.83
CA SER A 58 -9.01 -5.17 -15.79
C SER A 58 -9.27 -6.63 -16.20
N VAL A 59 -8.28 -7.25 -16.84
CA VAL A 59 -8.33 -8.61 -17.41
C VAL A 59 -8.77 -9.70 -16.41
N HIS A 60 -8.49 -9.53 -15.12
CA HIS A 60 -8.81 -10.52 -14.06
C HIS A 60 -10.08 -10.20 -13.25
N SER A 61 -10.74 -9.07 -13.50
CA SER A 61 -11.85 -8.60 -12.64
C SER A 61 -13.07 -9.53 -12.68
N ALA A 62 -13.50 -9.99 -13.85
CA ALA A 62 -14.70 -10.83 -13.97
C ALA A 62 -14.60 -12.14 -13.18
N GLN A 63 -13.48 -12.86 -13.31
CA GLN A 63 -13.23 -14.11 -12.59
C GLN A 63 -13.08 -13.87 -11.08
N SER A 64 -12.33 -12.83 -10.68
CA SER A 64 -12.09 -12.50 -9.28
C SER A 64 -13.38 -12.10 -8.55
N MET A 65 -14.28 -11.41 -9.23
CA MET A 65 -15.60 -11.03 -8.72
C MET A 65 -16.52 -12.26 -8.59
N ASN A 66 -16.57 -13.13 -9.61
CA ASN A 66 -17.37 -14.36 -9.58
C ASN A 66 -16.97 -15.28 -8.42
N TRP A 67 -15.67 -15.38 -8.14
CA TRP A 67 -15.15 -16.16 -7.00
C TRP A 67 -15.14 -15.41 -5.67
N LYS A 68 -15.64 -14.17 -5.65
CA LYS A 68 -15.70 -13.31 -4.46
C LYS A 68 -14.33 -13.09 -3.80
N ILE A 69 -13.25 -13.18 -4.58
CA ILE A 69 -11.89 -12.77 -4.20
C ILE A 69 -11.86 -11.24 -4.16
N LYS A 70 -12.40 -10.61 -5.20
CA LYS A 70 -12.69 -9.17 -5.27
C LYS A 70 -14.18 -8.99 -4.93
N ARG A 71 -14.49 -8.06 -4.03
CA ARG A 71 -15.87 -7.83 -3.54
C ARG A 71 -16.50 -6.55 -4.10
N PHE A 72 -15.65 -5.63 -4.54
CA PHE A 72 -15.99 -4.32 -5.11
C PHE A 72 -15.05 -4.09 -6.28
N SER A 73 -15.51 -3.36 -7.30
CA SER A 73 -14.70 -3.10 -8.50
C SER A 73 -13.50 -2.16 -8.20
N ASN A 74 -12.58 -1.99 -9.15
CA ASN A 74 -11.44 -1.10 -8.94
C ASN A 74 -11.95 0.34 -8.86
N ASP A 75 -12.82 0.69 -9.80
CA ASP A 75 -13.41 2.03 -9.91
C ASP A 75 -14.32 2.34 -8.71
N GLU A 76 -15.05 1.33 -8.19
CA GLU A 76 -15.88 1.50 -7.00
C GLU A 76 -15.05 1.80 -5.74
N LEU A 77 -13.96 1.07 -5.51
CA LEU A 77 -13.08 1.35 -4.37
C LEU A 77 -12.34 2.68 -4.52
N ARG A 78 -11.93 3.02 -5.75
CA ARG A 78 -11.29 4.30 -6.06
C ARG A 78 -12.24 5.47 -5.80
N GLN A 79 -13.49 5.39 -6.23
CA GLN A 79 -14.50 6.43 -5.99
C GLN A 79 -14.68 6.69 -4.49
N ARG A 80 -14.88 5.62 -3.70
CA ARG A 80 -15.01 5.73 -2.23
C ARG A 80 -13.79 6.38 -1.59
N PHE A 81 -12.60 6.07 -2.08
CA PHE A 81 -11.36 6.69 -1.62
C PHE A 81 -11.32 8.19 -1.95
N VAL A 82 -11.64 8.58 -3.19
CA VAL A 82 -11.67 9.99 -3.61
C VAL A 82 -12.66 10.78 -2.74
N ASP A 83 -13.87 10.25 -2.53
CA ASP A 83 -14.89 10.91 -1.70
C ASP A 83 -14.40 11.16 -0.27
N MET A 84 -13.76 10.15 0.33
CA MET A 84 -13.22 10.25 1.69
C MET A 84 -12.04 11.23 1.77
N ILE A 85 -11.09 11.14 0.83
CA ILE A 85 -9.86 11.92 0.87
C ILE A 85 -10.11 13.40 0.53
N ALA A 86 -11.05 13.71 -0.36
CA ALA A 86 -11.46 15.08 -0.63
C ALA A 86 -11.92 15.77 0.67
N GLU A 87 -12.76 15.11 1.48
CA GLU A 87 -13.21 15.66 2.76
C GLU A 87 -12.07 15.75 3.81
N GLN A 88 -11.17 14.76 3.87
CA GLN A 88 -10.02 14.82 4.78
C GLN A 88 -9.07 15.98 4.44
N ILE A 89 -8.80 16.22 3.15
CA ILE A 89 -7.93 17.31 2.70
C ILE A 89 -8.56 18.69 2.98
N LYS A 90 -9.89 18.81 2.85
CA LYS A 90 -10.62 20.02 3.27
C LYS A 90 -10.43 20.32 4.76
N VAL A 91 -10.47 19.31 5.63
CA VAL A 91 -10.24 19.48 7.08
C VAL A 91 -8.83 20.03 7.34
N LEU A 92 -7.85 19.66 6.52
CA LEU A 92 -6.48 20.19 6.61
C LEU A 92 -6.35 21.64 6.13
N GLY A 93 -7.35 22.17 5.39
CA GLY A 93 -7.26 23.49 4.74
C GLY A 93 -6.23 23.52 3.61
N LEU A 94 -6.09 22.38 2.91
CA LEU A 94 -5.21 22.13 1.77
C LEU A 94 -6.04 21.81 0.52
N THR A 95 -5.41 21.70 -0.63
CA THR A 95 -6.06 21.42 -1.92
C THR A 95 -5.67 20.06 -2.49
N VAL A 96 -6.57 19.47 -3.29
CA VAL A 96 -6.27 18.28 -4.10
C VAL A 96 -5.70 18.75 -5.45
N PRO A 97 -4.63 18.13 -6.00
CA PRO A 97 -4.06 18.48 -7.30
C PRO A 97 -4.90 17.92 -8.46
N ASP A 98 -6.20 18.21 -8.46
CA ASP A 98 -7.16 17.80 -9.47
C ASP A 98 -8.11 18.97 -9.78
N PRO A 99 -7.90 19.70 -10.89
CA PRO A 99 -8.76 20.81 -11.29
C PRO A 99 -10.20 20.41 -11.61
N ASP A 100 -10.44 19.14 -11.96
CA ASP A 100 -11.76 18.63 -12.32
C ASP A 100 -12.53 18.11 -11.10
N LEU A 101 -11.90 18.09 -9.92
CA LEU A 101 -12.51 17.61 -8.68
C LEU A 101 -13.69 18.50 -8.27
N LYS A 102 -14.90 17.94 -8.32
CA LYS A 102 -16.12 18.67 -7.94
C LYS A 102 -17.15 17.74 -7.28
N TRP A 103 -17.83 18.25 -6.26
CA TRP A 103 -18.94 17.53 -5.65
C TRP A 103 -20.13 17.49 -6.61
N ASN A 104 -20.61 16.29 -6.90
CA ASN A 104 -21.80 16.06 -7.71
C ASN A 104 -22.97 15.64 -6.82
N ALA A 105 -23.89 16.57 -6.58
CA ALA A 105 -25.03 16.35 -5.69
C ALA A 105 -26.04 15.30 -6.22
N GLU A 106 -26.15 15.14 -7.54
CA GLU A 106 -27.05 14.15 -8.15
C GLU A 106 -26.53 12.73 -7.97
N ARG A 107 -25.21 12.56 -8.08
CA ARG A 107 -24.55 11.26 -7.89
C ARG A 107 -24.26 10.95 -6.42
N GLY A 108 -24.14 11.97 -5.57
CA GLY A 108 -23.68 11.81 -4.19
C GLY A 108 -22.19 11.45 -4.09
N HIS A 109 -21.39 11.87 -5.08
CA HIS A 109 -19.98 11.53 -5.23
C HIS A 109 -19.19 12.73 -5.76
N TYR A 110 -17.87 12.70 -5.59
CA TYR A 110 -16.98 13.60 -6.34
C TYR A 110 -16.78 13.10 -7.77
N ASP A 111 -16.97 13.97 -8.75
CA ASP A 111 -16.36 13.80 -10.07
C ASP A 111 -14.88 14.19 -9.93
N PHE A 112 -13.97 13.43 -10.57
CA PHE A 112 -12.52 13.65 -10.53
C PHE A 112 -11.91 13.50 -11.93
N GLY A 113 -10.74 14.09 -12.14
CA GLY A 113 -10.07 14.15 -13.43
C GLY A 113 -9.55 12.80 -13.97
N PRO A 114 -9.12 12.77 -15.23
CA PRO A 114 -8.55 11.56 -15.83
C PRO A 114 -7.22 11.18 -15.16
N ILE A 115 -7.02 9.88 -15.00
CA ILE A 115 -5.76 9.31 -14.49
C ILE A 115 -4.76 9.20 -15.65
N ASP A 116 -3.50 9.53 -15.40
CA ASP A 116 -2.39 9.23 -16.32
C ASP A 116 -2.10 7.73 -16.35
N TRP A 117 -2.77 7.02 -17.25
CA TRP A 117 -2.61 5.58 -17.39
C TRP A 117 -1.26 5.18 -18.03
N ASP A 118 -0.61 6.08 -18.76
CA ASP A 118 0.71 5.83 -19.33
C ASP A 118 1.77 5.82 -18.22
N GLU A 119 1.70 6.78 -17.29
CA GLU A 119 2.50 6.77 -16.07
C GLU A 119 2.26 5.48 -15.27
N PHE A 120 0.99 5.14 -15.01
CA PHE A 120 0.61 3.94 -14.27
C PHE A 120 1.29 2.69 -14.85
N TRP A 121 1.14 2.45 -16.16
CA TRP A 121 1.71 1.26 -16.79
C TRP A 121 3.23 1.29 -16.85
N ASN A 122 3.86 2.46 -16.99
CA ASN A 122 5.32 2.58 -16.91
C ASN A 122 5.84 2.19 -15.52
N VAL A 123 5.19 2.65 -14.45
CA VAL A 123 5.55 2.28 -13.07
C VAL A 123 5.37 0.79 -12.83
N VAL A 124 4.24 0.20 -13.25
CA VAL A 124 3.96 -1.24 -13.12
C VAL A 124 5.00 -2.08 -13.86
N LYS A 125 5.45 -1.64 -15.03
CA LYS A 125 6.48 -2.32 -15.84
C LYS A 125 7.90 -2.17 -15.30
N GLY A 126 8.10 -1.46 -14.19
CA GLY A 126 9.42 -1.32 -13.57
C GLY A 126 10.18 -0.05 -13.96
N ASN A 127 9.56 0.88 -14.69
CA ASN A 127 10.19 2.11 -15.19
C ASN A 127 9.78 3.37 -14.42
N GLY A 128 9.26 3.21 -13.21
CA GLY A 128 8.94 4.32 -12.32
C GLY A 128 10.15 4.84 -11.52
N PRO A 129 9.96 5.92 -10.74
CA PRO A 129 11.06 6.68 -10.13
C PRO A 129 11.99 5.86 -9.22
N CYS A 130 11.45 4.86 -8.53
CA CYS A 130 12.18 4.12 -7.50
C CYS A 130 12.27 2.61 -7.77
N ASN A 131 11.70 2.09 -8.86
CA ASN A 131 11.56 0.63 -9.07
C ASN A 131 12.90 -0.11 -8.98
N LYS A 132 13.91 0.36 -9.71
CA LYS A 132 15.27 -0.20 -9.70
C LYS A 132 15.87 -0.17 -8.29
N GLN A 133 15.86 1.00 -7.63
CA GLN A 133 16.39 1.16 -6.27
C GLN A 133 15.68 0.24 -5.26
N ARG A 134 14.34 0.09 -5.35
CA ARG A 134 13.56 -0.79 -4.45
C ARG A 134 13.95 -2.25 -4.63
N LEU A 135 14.05 -2.73 -5.88
CA LEU A 135 14.46 -4.10 -6.16
C LEU A 135 15.90 -4.35 -5.73
N GLU A 136 16.83 -3.48 -6.10
CA GLU A 136 18.25 -3.58 -5.70
C GLU A 136 18.40 -3.65 -4.17
N THR A 137 17.67 -2.81 -3.43
CA THR A 137 17.71 -2.84 -1.96
C THR A 137 17.26 -4.19 -1.41
N ARG A 138 16.20 -4.80 -1.98
CA ARG A 138 15.66 -6.09 -1.53
C ARG A 138 16.54 -7.26 -1.95
N VAL A 139 17.04 -7.25 -3.18
CA VAL A 139 17.99 -8.25 -3.71
C VAL A 139 19.25 -8.24 -2.86
N LYS A 140 19.87 -7.08 -2.66
CA LYS A 140 21.07 -6.94 -1.84
C LYS A 140 20.86 -7.44 -0.41
N ALA A 141 19.75 -7.04 0.25
CA ALA A 141 19.45 -7.52 1.59
C ALA A 141 19.25 -9.05 1.65
N HIS A 142 18.69 -9.64 0.58
CA HIS A 142 18.56 -11.08 0.47
C HIS A 142 19.91 -11.76 0.27
N GLU A 143 20.72 -11.29 -0.68
CA GLU A 143 22.04 -11.87 -1.01
C GLU A 143 23.01 -11.73 0.16
N ASP A 144 23.18 -10.53 0.71
CA ASP A 144 24.06 -10.29 1.86
C ASP A 144 23.61 -11.06 3.12
N GLY A 145 22.30 -11.31 3.24
CA GLY A 145 21.71 -12.08 4.33
C GLY A 145 21.78 -13.60 4.13
N ALA A 146 22.38 -14.11 3.05
CA ALA A 146 22.42 -15.55 2.75
C ALA A 146 23.07 -16.35 3.88
N TRP A 147 24.24 -15.89 4.36
CA TRP A 147 24.98 -16.57 5.42
C TRP A 147 24.18 -16.69 6.72
N VAL A 148 23.32 -15.71 7.05
CA VAL A 148 22.46 -15.76 8.25
C VAL A 148 21.44 -16.88 8.10
N ARG A 149 20.81 -16.98 6.92
CA ARG A 149 19.82 -18.03 6.64
C ARG A 149 20.48 -19.41 6.66
N GLU A 150 21.66 -19.54 6.05
CA GLU A 150 22.44 -20.78 6.04
C GLU A 150 22.88 -21.18 7.46
N ALA A 151 23.39 -20.24 8.25
CA ALA A 151 23.78 -20.48 9.63
C ALA A 151 22.58 -20.93 10.48
N ALA A 152 21.41 -20.27 10.32
CA ALA A 152 20.19 -20.66 11.02
C ALA A 152 19.74 -22.08 10.65
N LEU A 153 19.78 -22.44 9.37
CA LEU A 153 19.45 -23.78 8.89
C LEU A 153 20.41 -24.84 9.45
N ALA A 154 21.72 -24.60 9.38
CA ALA A 154 22.74 -25.51 9.90
C ALA A 154 22.62 -25.69 11.42
N TYR A 155 22.38 -24.60 12.17
CA TYR A 155 22.15 -24.67 13.61
C TYR A 155 20.91 -25.47 13.96
N ALA A 156 19.79 -25.22 13.26
CA ALA A 156 18.54 -25.95 13.47
C ALA A 156 18.70 -27.44 13.18
N GLU A 157 19.44 -27.81 12.13
CA GLU A 157 19.72 -29.21 11.80
C GLU A 157 20.57 -29.90 12.86
N LYS A 158 21.63 -29.23 13.33
CA LYS A 158 22.45 -29.75 14.44
C LYS A 158 21.62 -29.98 15.70
N LYS A 159 20.68 -29.08 15.99
CA LYS A 159 19.78 -29.22 17.15
C LYS A 159 18.85 -30.43 16.99
N ARG A 160 18.21 -30.58 15.83
CA ARG A 160 17.34 -31.73 15.50
C ARG A 160 18.07 -33.06 15.63
N ARG A 161 19.31 -33.14 15.11
CA ARG A 161 20.13 -34.35 15.22
C ARG A 161 20.44 -34.73 16.67
N ARG A 162 20.83 -33.76 17.50
CA ARG A 162 21.09 -33.99 18.93
C ARG A 162 19.84 -34.45 19.67
N GLU A 163 18.69 -33.85 19.39
CA GLU A 163 17.41 -34.26 19.98
C GLU A 163 17.05 -35.71 19.58
N ALA A 164 17.24 -36.08 18.31
CA ALA A 164 17.01 -37.44 17.83
C ALA A 164 17.99 -38.46 18.43
N GLU A 165 19.28 -38.12 18.56
CA GLU A 165 20.29 -38.95 19.21
C GLU A 165 19.97 -39.18 20.69
N ASN A 166 19.58 -38.12 21.41
CA ASN A 166 19.17 -38.22 22.82
C ASN A 166 17.90 -39.08 22.98
N HIS A 167 16.92 -38.94 22.09
CA HIS A 167 15.68 -39.73 22.17
C HIS A 167 15.94 -41.23 21.95
N ARG A 168 16.80 -41.58 20.98
CA ARG A 168 17.23 -42.97 20.75
C ARG A 168 17.99 -43.57 21.93
N GLN A 169 18.75 -42.77 22.68
CA GLN A 169 19.44 -43.24 23.88
C GLN A 169 18.48 -43.50 25.05
N VAL A 170 17.38 -42.76 25.15
CA VAL A 170 16.34 -42.98 26.16
C VAL A 170 15.52 -44.23 25.85
N ASP A 171 15.17 -44.47 24.58
CA ASP A 171 14.38 -45.66 24.18
C ASP A 171 15.19 -46.97 24.25
N ALA A 172 16.53 -46.89 24.29
CA ALA A 172 17.42 -48.04 24.36
C ALA A 172 17.82 -48.44 25.80
N ALA A 173 17.41 -47.65 26.81
CA ALA A 173 17.67 -47.88 28.24
C ALA A 173 16.44 -48.42 28.96
#